data_AF-A0A354XKL7-F1
#
_entry.id   AF-A0A354XKL7-F1
#
_cell.length_a   1.000
_cell.length_b   1.000
_cell.length_c   1.000
_cell.angle_alpha   90.00
_cell.angle_beta   90.00
_cell.angle_gamma   90.00
#
_symmetry.space_group_name_H-M   'P 1'
#
loop_
_entity.id
_entity.type
_entity.pdbx_description
1 polymer ?
#
loop_
_entity_poly.entity_id
_entity_poly.type
_entity_poly.pdbx_seq_one_letter_code
_entity_poly.pdbx_strand_id
1 'polypeptide(L)'
;HPQIGVSAYRIDIGIVHPDKPGVYLAGIECDGAMYHSSVYARERDKVRQSVLEGLGWTLFRVWSTDWWTHRTKALDILDAALTQQLEKSTTDE
;
A
#
# COMPACT_ATOMS: atom_id res chain seq x y z
N HIS A 1 0.05 -1.27 11.34
CA HIS A 1 1.43 -1.19 11.87
C HIS A 1 2.35 -0.46 10.88
N PRO A 2 3.28 0.39 11.32
CA PRO A 2 4.22 1.07 10.41
C PRO A 2 5.43 0.19 10.03
N GLN A 3 6.02 0.42 8.86
CA GLN A 3 7.30 -0.13 8.36
C GLN A 3 7.40 -1.67 8.39
N ILE A 4 6.47 -2.35 7.71
CA ILE A 4 6.33 -3.82 7.72
C ILE A 4 7.12 -4.46 6.59
N GLY A 5 7.81 -5.57 6.86
CA GLY A 5 8.55 -6.35 5.86
C GLY A 5 9.90 -6.80 6.38
N VAL A 6 10.75 -7.36 5.51
CA VAL A 6 12.12 -7.81 5.86
C VAL A 6 13.14 -7.26 4.86
N SER A 7 14.35 -6.95 5.33
CA SER A 7 15.45 -6.45 4.50
C SER A 7 15.09 -5.16 3.73
N ALA A 8 15.40 -5.09 2.44
CA ALA A 8 15.20 -3.92 1.57
C ALA A 8 13.74 -3.67 1.15
N TYR A 9 12.81 -4.58 1.47
CA TYR A 9 11.41 -4.49 1.09
C TYR A 9 10.56 -4.16 2.31
N ARG A 10 10.25 -2.86 2.46
CA ARG A 10 9.39 -2.32 3.52
C ARG A 10 8.12 -1.74 2.90
N ILE A 11 7.01 -1.95 3.59
CA ILE A 11 5.72 -1.31 3.37
C ILE A 11 5.56 -0.27 4.47
N ASP A 12 5.17 0.95 4.11
CA ASP A 12 5.14 2.05 5.08
C ASP A 12 4.12 1.83 6.18
N ILE A 13 2.94 1.32 5.84
CA ILE A 13 1.88 1.00 6.79
C ILE A 13 1.17 -0.29 6.35
N GLY A 14 1.07 -1.29 7.22
CA GLY A 14 0.15 -2.41 7.00
C GLY A 14 -1.17 -2.22 7.74
N ILE A 15 -2.26 -2.51 7.03
CA ILE A 15 -3.63 -2.54 7.52
C ILE A 15 -3.93 -3.97 7.96
N VAL A 16 -4.24 -4.15 9.24
CA VAL A 16 -4.55 -5.46 9.81
C VAL A 16 -5.98 -5.84 9.39
N HIS A 17 -6.20 -7.11 9.06
CA HIS A 17 -7.53 -7.59 8.76
C HIS A 17 -8.37 -7.62 10.06
N PRO A 18 -9.55 -6.98 10.09
CA PRO A 18 -10.36 -6.88 11.31
C PRO A 18 -10.80 -8.24 11.85
N ASP A 19 -11.23 -9.15 10.95
CA ASP A 19 -11.77 -10.47 11.35
C ASP A 19 -10.76 -11.63 11.30
N LYS A 20 -9.52 -11.40 10.85
CA LYS A 20 -8.49 -12.44 10.65
C LYS A 20 -7.22 -12.07 11.43
N PRO A 21 -7.16 -12.37 12.74
CA PRO A 21 -6.02 -12.02 13.59
C PRO A 21 -4.70 -12.56 13.02
N GLY A 22 -3.68 -11.70 12.99
CA GLY A 22 -2.35 -12.05 12.47
C GLY A 22 -2.19 -11.93 10.95
N VAL A 23 -3.26 -11.59 10.21
CA VAL A 23 -3.23 -11.37 8.76
C VAL A 23 -3.34 -9.88 8.45
N TYR A 24 -2.65 -9.44 7.40
CA TYR A 24 -2.79 -8.10 6.85
C TYR A 24 -3.81 -8.10 5.72
N LEU A 25 -4.73 -7.13 5.75
CA LEU A 25 -5.67 -6.88 4.66
C LEU A 25 -4.95 -6.24 3.46
N ALA A 26 -4.07 -5.28 3.73
CA ALA A 26 -3.35 -4.54 2.71
C ALA A 26 -2.09 -3.86 3.26
N GLY A 27 -1.17 -3.51 2.37
CA GLY A 27 -0.08 -2.58 2.61
C GLY A 27 -0.35 -1.22 1.97
N ILE A 28 0.05 -0.14 2.64
CA ILE A 28 0.02 1.22 2.14
C ILE A 28 1.45 1.70 1.93
N GLU A 29 1.69 2.27 0.76
CA GLU A 29 2.93 2.92 0.41
C GLU A 29 2.72 4.41 0.23
N CYS A 30 3.64 5.18 0.79
CA CYS A 30 3.72 6.62 0.59
C CYS A 30 4.90 6.90 -0.34
N ASP A 31 4.65 7.61 -1.44
CA ASP A 31 5.66 7.99 -2.42
C ASP A 31 6.84 8.79 -1.85
N GLY A 32 6.64 9.47 -0.70
CA GLY A 32 7.68 10.17 0.06
C GLY A 32 8.28 11.38 -0.68
N ALA A 33 9.03 12.21 0.05
CA ALA A 33 9.68 13.41 -0.51
C ALA A 33 10.76 13.11 -1.58
N MET A 34 11.08 11.83 -1.81
CA MET A 34 12.12 11.37 -2.74
C MET A 34 11.59 10.95 -4.12
N TYR A 35 10.41 11.41 -4.53
CA TYR A 35 9.96 11.29 -5.92
C TYR A 35 10.65 12.31 -6.84
N HIS A 36 11.97 12.45 -6.76
CA HIS A 36 12.78 13.19 -7.74
C HIS A 36 13.48 12.19 -8.67
N SER A 37 12.73 11.83 -9.71
CA SER A 37 13.13 11.24 -10.99
C SER A 37 14.60 10.81 -11.16
N SER A 38 14.85 9.51 -11.05
CA SER A 38 15.81 8.84 -11.93
C SER A 38 15.06 7.73 -12.68
N VAL A 39 15.44 7.45 -13.93
CA VAL A 39 14.84 6.37 -14.74
C VAL A 39 14.85 5.04 -13.98
N TYR A 40 15.92 4.80 -13.21
CA TYR A 40 16.10 3.63 -12.35
C TYR A 40 15.15 3.57 -11.15
N ALA A 41 14.61 4.71 -10.68
CA ALA A 41 13.68 4.71 -9.54
C ALA A 41 12.35 4.03 -9.91
N ARG A 42 11.84 4.26 -11.12
CA ARG A 42 10.58 3.65 -11.59
C ARG A 42 10.73 2.15 -11.83
N GLU A 43 11.83 1.71 -12.41
CA GLU A 43 12.09 0.29 -12.63
C GLU A 43 12.22 -0.47 -11.30
N ARG A 44 12.96 0.09 -10.34
CA ARG A 44 13.04 -0.49 -8.99
C ARG A 44 11.69 -0.53 -8.29
N ASP A 45 10.88 0.51 -8.44
CA ASP A 45 9.54 0.56 -7.83
C ASP A 45 8.62 -0.53 -8.41
N LYS A 46 8.65 -0.73 -9.74
CA LYS A 46 7.93 -1.83 -10.38
C LYS A 46 8.39 -3.21 -9.91
N VAL A 47 9.70 -3.45 -9.88
CA VAL A 47 10.26 -4.72 -9.39
C VAL A 47 9.86 -4.96 -7.94
N ARG A 48 9.95 -3.93 -7.10
CA ARG A 48 9.56 -3.99 -5.69
C ARG A 48 8.07 -4.32 -5.54
N GLN A 49 7.21 -3.63 -6.27
CA GLN A 49 5.77 -3.91 -6.26
C GLN A 49 5.49 -5.36 -6.67
N SER A 50 6.06 -5.83 -7.79
CA SER A 50 5.87 -7.22 -8.24
C SER A 50 6.38 -8.26 -7.24
N VAL A 51 7.49 -7.99 -6.54
CA VAL A 51 7.98 -8.88 -5.47
C VAL A 51 7.00 -8.93 -4.31
N LEU A 52 6.51 -7.78 -3.83
CA LEU A 52 5.57 -7.71 -2.71
C LEU A 52 4.22 -8.35 -3.05
N GLU A 53 3.70 -8.09 -4.25
CA GLU A 53 2.49 -8.75 -4.76
C GLU A 53 2.67 -10.26 -4.90
N GLY A 54 3.84 -10.72 -5.38
CA GLY A 54 4.21 -12.14 -5.42
C GLY A 54 4.31 -12.80 -4.04
N LEU A 55 4.53 -12.02 -2.98
CA LEU A 55 4.46 -12.47 -1.58
C LEU A 55 3.04 -12.42 -1.00
N GLY A 56 2.03 -12.11 -1.82
CA GLY A 56 0.62 -12.08 -1.42
C GLY A 56 0.14 -10.74 -0.87
N TRP A 57 0.93 -9.67 -0.98
CA TRP A 57 0.48 -8.35 -0.54
C TRP A 57 -0.46 -7.71 -1.56
N THR A 58 -1.59 -7.20 -1.08
CA THR A 58 -2.35 -6.17 -1.79
C THR A 58 -1.82 -4.81 -1.37
N LEU A 59 -1.33 -4.02 -2.33
CA LEU A 59 -0.73 -2.71 -2.08
C LEU A 59 -1.61 -1.57 -2.58
N PHE A 60 -1.78 -0.54 -1.75
CA PHE A 60 -2.37 0.73 -2.13
C PHE A 60 -1.32 1.84 -1.97
N ARG A 61 -1.43 2.88 -2.79
CA ARG A 61 -0.50 4.01 -2.76
C ARG A 61 -1.22 5.31 -2.41
N VAL A 62 -0.61 6.07 -1.51
CA VAL A 62 -0.98 7.46 -1.21
C VAL A 62 0.13 8.36 -1.71
N TRP A 63 -0.20 9.24 -2.66
CA TRP A 63 0.74 10.22 -3.17
C TRP A 63 0.76 11.44 -2.26
N SER A 64 1.95 11.88 -1.88
CA SER A 64 2.20 13.06 -1.06
C SER A 64 1.66 14.32 -1.73
N THR A 65 1.68 14.39 -3.07
CA THR A 65 1.08 15.48 -3.85
C THR A 65 -0.44 15.53 -3.69
N ASP A 66 -1.11 14.38 -3.78
CA ASP A 66 -2.57 14.28 -3.64
C ASP A 66 -2.98 14.54 -2.19
N TRP A 67 -2.19 14.04 -1.24
CA TRP A 67 -2.39 14.29 0.18
C TRP A 67 -2.27 15.77 0.54
N TRP A 68 -1.25 16.46 0.03
CA TRP A 68 -1.04 17.89 0.29
C TRP A 68 -2.08 18.77 -0.39
N THR A 69 -2.48 18.44 -1.62
CA THR A 69 -3.41 19.29 -2.39
C THR A 69 -4.87 19.01 -2.06
N HIS A 70 -5.24 17.75 -1.86
CA HIS A 70 -6.63 17.30 -1.70
C HIS A 70 -6.74 16.14 -0.70
N ARG A 71 -6.28 16.37 0.53
CA ARG A 71 -6.22 15.37 1.61
C ARG A 71 -7.51 14.55 1.76
N THR A 72 -8.67 15.21 1.84
CA THR A 72 -9.95 14.52 2.03
C THR A 72 -10.23 13.55 0.88
N LYS A 73 -10.03 14.00 -0.37
CA LYS A 73 -10.22 13.14 -1.54
C LYS A 73 -9.26 11.94 -1.54
N ALA A 74 -7.99 12.16 -1.16
CA ALA A 74 -7.02 11.07 -1.06
C ALA A 74 -7.43 10.04 0.00
N LEU A 75 -7.98 10.49 1.13
CA LEU A 75 -8.54 9.63 2.16
C LEU A 75 -9.77 8.87 1.67
N ASP A 76 -10.72 9.53 1.03
CA ASP A 76 -11.96 8.91 0.53
C ASP A 76 -11.66 7.80 -0.51
N ILE A 77 -10.69 8.05 -1.39
CA ILE A 77 -10.24 7.05 -2.39
C ILE A 77 -9.61 5.85 -1.68
N LEU A 78 -8.75 6.09 -0.70
CA LEU A 78 -8.08 5.02 0.04
C LEU A 78 -9.09 4.19 0.83
N ASP A 79 -10.02 4.85 1.51
CA ASP A 79 -11.07 4.21 2.31
C ASP A 79 -11.99 3.33 1.45
N ALA A 80 -12.44 3.84 0.30
CA ALA A 80 -13.23 3.08 -0.65
C ALA A 80 -12.47 1.84 -1.17
N ALA A 81 -11.17 1.98 -1.44
CA ALA A 81 -10.33 0.88 -1.90
C ALA A 81 -10.13 -0.19 -0.81
N LEU A 82 -9.90 0.22 0.43
CA LEU A 82 -9.76 -0.70 1.58
C LEU A 82 -11.06 -1.42 1.90
N THR A 83 -12.20 -0.71 1.85
CA THR A 83 -13.52 -1.30 2.06
C THR A 83 -13.82 -2.37 1.00
N GLN A 84 -13.57 -2.06 -0.28
CA GLN A 84 -13.73 -3.05 -1.34
C GLN A 84 -12.78 -4.24 -1.17
N GLN A 85 -11.55 -4.02 -0.71
CA GLN A 85 -10.61 -5.11 -0.47
C GLN A 85 -11.06 -6.01 0.68
N LEU A 86 -11.64 -5.42 1.73
CA LEU A 86 -12.22 -6.17 2.83
C LEU A 86 -13.35 -7.08 2.34
N GLU A 87 -14.31 -6.53 1.57
CA GLU A 87 -15.42 -7.29 0.99
C GLU A 87 -14.95 -8.49 0.14
N LYS A 88 -13.91 -8.30 -0.69
CA LYS A 88 -13.31 -9.39 -1.47
C LYS A 88 -12.72 -10.47 -0.57
N SER A 89 -11.97 -10.08 0.46
CA SER A 89 -11.32 -11.01 1.38
C SER A 89 -12.29 -11.82 2.25
N THR A 90 -13.54 -11.39 2.37
CA THR A 90 -14.65 -12.13 3.00
C THR A 90 -15.35 -13.08 2.03
N THR A 91 -15.25 -12.83 0.71
CA THR A 91 -15.93 -13.63 -0.34
C THR A 91 -15.07 -14.78 -0.84
N ASP A 92 -13.74 -14.70 -0.68
CA ASP A 92 -12.79 -15.75 -1.06
C ASP A 92 -12.71 -16.95 -0.07
N GLU A 93 -13.75 -17.16 0.75
CA GLU A 93 -13.99 -18.35 1.60
C GLU A 93 -15.13 -19.22 1.04
#